data_AF-L8MWS4-F1
#
_entry.id   AF-L8MWS4-F1
#
_cell.length_a   1.000
_cell.length_b   1.000
_cell.length_c   1.000
_cell.angle_alpha   90.00
_cell.angle_beta   90.00
_cell.angle_gamma   90.00
#
_symmetry.space_group_name_H-M   'P 1'
#
loop_
_entity.id
_entity.type
_entity.pdbx_description
1 polymer ?
#
loop_
_entity_poly.entity_id
_entity_poly.type
_entity_poly.pdbx_seq_one_letter_code
_entity_poly.pdbx_strand_id
1 'polypeptide(L)'
;MHLKGFGLVKVFRTVFKNEFRHYIIYRPDPDKIAEITRAQFLDIHDLHWQIESFHRTVKQVANIERFFVRQTVAISNHIFAAISAFVHLQLRCIHNLITNCYALKRNLFNDVIRSFVMENLADYNYLLPANLLPSVNA
;
A
#
# COMPACT_ATOMS: atom_id res chain seq x y z
N MET A 1 -15.61 -29.22 -3.35
CA MET A 1 -14.25 -29.82 -3.33
C MET A 1 -13.87 -30.08 -1.89
N HIS A 2 -13.22 -31.20 -1.57
CA HIS A 2 -12.71 -31.43 -0.21
C HIS A 2 -11.25 -30.99 -0.13
N LEU A 3 -10.93 -30.10 0.82
CA LEU A 3 -9.58 -29.60 1.07
C LEU A 3 -9.05 -30.21 2.37
N LYS A 4 -7.91 -30.91 2.28
CA LYS A 4 -7.28 -31.58 3.42
C LYS A 4 -7.03 -30.59 4.56
N GLY A 5 -7.53 -30.90 5.76
CA GLY A 5 -7.40 -30.07 6.97
C GLY A 5 -8.44 -28.96 7.13
N PHE A 6 -9.24 -28.67 6.10
CA PHE A 6 -10.26 -27.61 6.13
C PHE A 6 -11.69 -28.13 5.86
N GLY A 7 -11.84 -29.30 5.23
CA GLY A 7 -13.14 -29.89 4.95
C GLY A 7 -13.71 -29.49 3.59
N LEU A 8 -15.04 -29.40 3.48
CA LEU A 8 -15.69 -29.02 2.24
C LEU A 8 -15.47 -27.54 1.95
N VAL A 9 -15.09 -27.22 0.73
CA VAL A 9 -14.91 -25.84 0.26
C VAL A 9 -15.47 -25.66 -1.15
N LYS A 10 -15.80 -24.41 -1.48
CA LYS A 10 -16.13 -23.99 -2.84
C LYS A 10 -14.99 -23.18 -3.43
N VAL A 11 -14.57 -23.56 -4.62
CA VAL A 11 -13.48 -22.90 -5.34
C VAL A 11 -14.07 -22.04 -6.46
N PHE A 12 -13.65 -20.78 -6.50
CA PHE A 12 -13.97 -19.86 -7.59
C PHE A 12 -12.70 -19.52 -8.35
N ARG A 13 -12.79 -19.50 -9.67
CA ARG A 13 -11.70 -19.06 -10.54
C ARG A 13 -12.04 -17.70 -11.11
N THR A 14 -11.06 -16.80 -11.12
CA THR A 14 -11.11 -15.52 -11.81
C THR A 14 -9.93 -15.43 -12.77
N VAL A 15 -10.08 -14.62 -13.82
CA VAL A 15 -9.00 -14.32 -14.75
C VAL A 15 -8.66 -12.86 -14.58
N PHE A 16 -7.39 -12.56 -14.30
CA PHE A 16 -6.90 -11.19 -14.18
C PHE A 16 -5.55 -11.09 -14.88
N LYS A 17 -5.40 -10.15 -15.82
CA LYS A 17 -4.18 -9.96 -16.62
C LYS A 17 -3.65 -11.25 -17.25
N ASN A 18 -4.55 -12.04 -17.83
CA ASN A 18 -4.25 -13.35 -18.45
C ASN A 18 -3.72 -14.42 -17.48
N GLU A 19 -3.84 -14.22 -16.17
CA GLU A 19 -3.50 -15.20 -15.13
C GLU A 19 -4.75 -15.71 -14.43
N PHE A 20 -4.75 -17.02 -14.11
CA PHE A 20 -5.80 -17.63 -13.31
C PHE A 20 -5.56 -17.43 -11.83
N ARG A 21 -6.54 -16.86 -11.12
CA ARG A 21 -6.54 -16.75 -9.66
C ARG A 21 -7.65 -17.61 -9.08
N HIS A 22 -7.28 -18.47 -8.14
CA HIS A 22 -8.20 -19.38 -7.46
C HIS A 22 -8.47 -18.85 -6.05
N TYR A 23 -9.76 -18.74 -5.73
CA TYR A 23 -10.25 -18.32 -4.43
C TYR A 23 -11.01 -19.47 -3.79
N ILE A 24 -10.86 -19.62 -2.48
CA ILE A 24 -11.51 -20.66 -1.70
C ILE A 24 -12.45 -19.97 -0.72
N ILE A 25 -13.71 -20.40 -0.70
CA ILE A 25 -14.66 -20.03 0.34
C ILE A 25 -14.99 -21.27 1.18
N TYR A 26 -14.87 -21.09 2.48
CA TYR A 26 -15.28 -22.04 3.50
C TYR A 26 -16.46 -21.49 4.29
N ARG A 27 -17.43 -22.35 4.60
CA ARG A 27 -18.47 -22.12 5.61
C ARG A 27 -18.56 -23.39 6.48
N PRO A 28 -18.90 -23.28 7.77
CA PRO A 28 -19.05 -24.45 8.63
C PRO A 28 -20.14 -25.42 8.17
N ASP A 29 -21.19 -24.87 7.54
CA ASP A 29 -22.34 -25.61 7.05
C ASP A 29 -22.13 -26.03 5.58
N PRO A 30 -22.01 -27.33 5.27
CA PRO A 30 -21.73 -27.84 3.92
C PRO A 30 -22.80 -27.46 2.88
N ASP A 31 -24.06 -27.42 3.27
CA ASP A 31 -25.17 -27.17 2.35
C ASP A 31 -25.13 -25.71 1.89
N LYS A 32 -24.82 -24.80 2.82
CA LYS A 32 -24.60 -23.38 2.52
C LYS A 32 -23.39 -23.11 1.63
N ILE A 33 -22.39 -24.00 1.63
CA ILE A 33 -21.23 -23.88 0.70
C ILE A 33 -21.70 -24.12 -0.74
N ALA A 34 -22.52 -25.15 -0.96
CA ALA A 34 -23.01 -25.50 -2.28
C ALA A 34 -23.87 -24.38 -2.89
N GLU A 35 -24.66 -23.70 -2.06
CA GLU A 35 -25.55 -22.60 -2.45
C GLU A 35 -24.83 -21.32 -2.89
N ILE A 36 -23.57 -21.10 -2.49
CA ILE A 36 -22.88 -19.83 -2.77
C ILE A 36 -22.80 -19.56 -4.26
N THR A 37 -23.45 -18.52 -4.72
CA THR A 37 -23.49 -18.18 -6.15
C THR A 37 -22.23 -17.44 -6.58
N ARG A 38 -22.02 -17.35 -7.89
CA ARG A 38 -20.95 -16.53 -8.46
C ARG A 38 -21.11 -15.05 -8.11
N ALA A 39 -22.34 -14.54 -8.07
CA ALA A 39 -22.62 -13.15 -7.70
C ALA A 39 -22.23 -12.88 -6.24
N GLN A 40 -22.66 -13.74 -5.30
CA GLN A 40 -22.25 -13.63 -3.89
C GLN A 40 -20.74 -13.72 -3.70
N PHE A 41 -20.05 -14.56 -4.49
CA PHE A 41 -18.60 -14.57 -4.49
C PHE A 41 -18.00 -13.21 -4.90
N LEU A 42 -18.54 -12.56 -5.93
CA LEU A 42 -18.04 -11.25 -6.38
C LEU A 42 -18.25 -10.19 -5.30
N ASP A 43 -19.41 -10.17 -4.65
CA ASP A 43 -19.67 -9.23 -3.54
C ASP A 43 -18.69 -9.42 -2.37
N ILE A 44 -18.42 -10.67 -2.01
CA ILE A 44 -17.45 -11.02 -0.96
C ILE A 44 -16.02 -10.65 -1.40
N HIS A 45 -15.69 -10.88 -2.67
CA HIS A 45 -14.38 -10.56 -3.24
C HIS A 45 -14.11 -9.05 -3.24
N ASP A 46 -15.10 -8.24 -3.62
CA ASP A 46 -15.02 -6.78 -3.60
C ASP A 46 -14.88 -6.24 -2.16
N LEU A 47 -15.62 -6.81 -1.21
CA LEU A 47 -15.44 -6.47 0.21
C LEU A 47 -14.04 -6.85 0.71
N HIS A 48 -13.56 -8.04 0.36
CA HIS A 48 -12.23 -8.51 0.73
C HIS A 48 -11.11 -7.62 0.16
N TRP A 49 -11.31 -7.03 -1.02
CA TRP A 49 -10.35 -6.09 -1.60
C TRP A 49 -10.06 -4.89 -0.68
N GLN A 50 -11.02 -4.48 0.15
CA GLN A 50 -10.80 -3.42 1.14
C GLN A 50 -9.73 -3.79 2.17
N ILE A 51 -9.64 -5.07 2.56
CA ILE A 51 -8.61 -5.58 3.47
C ILE A 51 -7.23 -5.53 2.78
N GLU A 52 -7.18 -5.90 1.51
CA GLU A 52 -5.93 -5.79 0.73
C GLU A 52 -5.49 -4.33 0.58
N SER A 53 -6.43 -3.43 0.30
CA SER A 53 -6.18 -1.98 0.23
C SER A 53 -5.68 -1.41 1.56
N PHE A 54 -6.26 -1.85 2.69
CA PHE A 54 -5.79 -1.53 4.04
C PHE A 54 -4.32 -1.94 4.21
N HIS A 55 -4.01 -3.21 4.01
CA HIS A 55 -2.63 -3.72 4.15
C HIS A 55 -1.65 -2.97 3.24
N ARG A 56 -2.03 -2.72 1.98
CA ARG A 56 -1.18 -2.00 1.03
C ARG A 56 -0.90 -0.58 1.51
N THR A 57 -1.93 0.14 1.97
CA THR A 57 -1.78 1.52 2.44
C THR A 57 -0.93 1.58 3.70
N VAL A 58 -1.16 0.70 4.67
CA VAL A 58 -0.41 0.71 5.93
C VAL A 58 1.08 0.37 5.71
N LYS A 59 1.39 -0.58 4.82
CA LYS A 59 2.78 -0.90 4.46
C LYS A 59 3.44 0.20 3.65
N GLN A 60 2.79 0.66 2.59
CA GLN A 60 3.41 1.55 1.60
C GLN A 60 3.30 3.02 1.96
N VAL A 61 2.33 3.45 2.77
CA VAL A 61 2.12 4.84 3.15
C VAL A 61 2.52 5.07 4.60
N ALA A 62 1.92 4.32 5.53
CA ALA A 62 2.17 4.47 6.97
C ALA A 62 3.45 3.78 7.48
N ASN A 63 4.16 3.06 6.62
CA ASN A 63 5.47 2.45 6.92
C ASN A 63 5.47 1.51 8.15
N ILE A 64 4.39 0.75 8.38
CA ILE A 64 4.26 -0.11 9.58
C ILE A 64 5.42 -1.13 9.74
N GLU A 65 6.04 -1.54 8.63
CA GLU A 65 7.15 -2.51 8.61
C GLU A 65 8.54 -1.84 8.66
N ARG A 66 8.62 -0.50 8.59
CA ARG A 66 9.88 0.23 8.54
C ARG A 66 10.20 0.87 9.89
N PHE A 67 10.68 0.06 10.83
CA PHE A 67 11.23 0.51 12.10
C PHE A 67 12.49 -0.30 12.43
N PHE A 68 13.46 0.32 13.10
CA PHE A 68 14.74 -0.30 13.45
C PHE A 68 14.86 -0.62 14.96
N VAL A 69 13.74 -0.57 15.68
CA VAL A 69 13.70 -0.80 17.14
C VAL A 69 13.45 -2.27 17.46
N ARG A 70 14.01 -2.74 18.60
CA ARG A 70 13.86 -4.12 19.09
C ARG A 70 13.09 -4.25 20.41
N GLN A 71 12.80 -3.12 21.06
CA GLN A 71 12.09 -3.10 22.33
C GLN A 71 10.58 -3.27 22.10
N THR A 72 9.94 -4.20 22.79
CA THR A 72 8.51 -4.52 22.63
C THR A 72 7.62 -3.27 22.68
N VAL A 73 7.84 -2.38 23.65
CA VAL A 73 7.05 -1.14 23.79
C VAL A 73 7.22 -0.24 22.58
N ALA A 74 8.45 -0.06 22.08
CA ALA A 74 8.71 0.77 20.92
C ALA A 74 8.09 0.18 19.64
N ILE A 75 8.13 -1.15 19.49
CA ILE A 75 7.47 -1.86 18.38
C ILE A 75 5.96 -1.66 18.43
N SER A 76 5.34 -1.88 19.60
CA SER A 76 3.89 -1.69 19.79
C SER A 76 3.47 -0.24 19.51
N ASN A 77 4.25 0.73 19.97
CA ASN A 77 3.98 2.15 19.72
C ASN A 77 4.08 2.48 18.22
N HIS A 78 5.05 1.92 17.50
CA HIS A 78 5.18 2.12 16.05
C HIS A 78 3.98 1.54 15.30
N ILE A 79 3.57 0.32 15.64
CA ILE A 79 2.38 -0.34 15.06
C ILE A 79 1.13 0.50 15.32
N PHE A 80 0.94 0.95 16.57
CA PHE A 80 -0.19 1.81 16.95
C PHE A 80 -0.18 3.13 16.16
N ALA A 81 0.96 3.79 16.06
CA ALA A 81 1.11 5.04 15.32
C ALA A 81 0.82 4.85 13.83
N ALA A 82 1.30 3.76 13.22
CA ALA A 82 1.06 3.47 11.80
C ALA A 82 -0.42 3.20 11.50
N ILE A 83 -1.13 2.44 12.36
CA ILE A 83 -2.57 2.21 12.23
C ILE A 83 -3.35 3.52 12.42
N SER A 84 -2.98 4.32 13.43
CA SER A 84 -3.60 5.63 13.68
C SER A 84 -3.41 6.56 12.49
N ALA A 85 -2.19 6.63 11.93
CA ALA A 85 -1.90 7.41 10.74
C ALA A 85 -2.74 6.96 9.53
N PHE A 86 -2.93 5.65 9.34
CA PHE A 86 -3.83 5.14 8.31
C PHE A 86 -5.27 5.66 8.50
N VAL A 87 -5.83 5.55 9.70
CA VAL A 87 -7.20 6.04 9.99
C VAL A 87 -7.32 7.53 9.69
N HIS A 88 -6.36 8.34 10.17
CA HIS A 88 -6.37 9.78 9.90
C HIS A 88 -6.25 10.13 8.42
N LEU A 89 -5.41 9.41 7.68
CA LEU A 89 -5.26 9.60 6.23
C LEU A 89 -6.55 9.23 5.49
N GLN A 90 -7.21 8.12 5.85
CA GLN A 90 -8.48 7.74 5.23
C GLN A 90 -9.59 8.75 5.54
N LEU A 91 -9.70 9.22 6.78
CA LEU A 91 -10.65 10.26 7.15
C LEU A 91 -10.44 11.54 6.33
N ARG A 92 -9.18 11.95 6.12
CA ARG A 92 -8.86 13.10 5.26
C ARG A 92 -9.24 12.87 3.80
N CYS A 93 -9.07 11.66 3.27
CA CYS A 93 -9.56 11.30 1.94
C CYS A 93 -11.09 11.38 1.86
N ILE A 94 -11.81 10.81 2.83
CA ILE A 94 -13.28 10.80 2.90
C ILE A 94 -13.82 12.23 2.98
N HIS A 95 -13.16 13.10 3.75
CA HIS A 95 -13.51 14.51 3.89
C HIS A 95 -13.03 15.37 2.71
N ASN A 96 -12.49 14.77 1.64
CA ASN A 96 -11.95 15.46 0.46
C ASN A 96 -10.86 16.49 0.76
N LEU A 97 -10.16 16.36 1.90
CA LEU A 97 -9.03 17.21 2.26
C LEU A 97 -7.75 16.84 1.52
N ILE A 98 -7.64 15.55 1.15
CA ILE A 98 -6.58 15.03 0.30
C ILE A 98 -7.20 14.12 -0.75
N THR A 99 -6.76 14.19 -1.99
CA THR A 99 -7.31 13.35 -3.06
C THR A 99 -6.88 11.89 -2.92
N ASN A 100 -5.65 11.66 -2.50
CA ASN A 100 -5.05 10.33 -2.42
C ASN A 100 -3.89 10.31 -1.43
N CYS A 101 -3.93 9.42 -0.44
CA CYS A 101 -2.88 9.25 0.57
C CYS A 101 -1.51 8.84 -0.03
N TYR A 102 -1.49 8.13 -1.15
CA TYR A 102 -0.26 7.78 -1.89
C TYR A 102 0.36 9.02 -2.54
N ALA A 103 -0.46 9.89 -3.13
CA ALA A 103 0.00 11.13 -3.73
C ALA A 103 0.55 12.08 -2.66
N LEU A 104 -0.15 12.18 -1.52
CA LEU A 104 0.32 12.94 -0.37
C LEU A 104 1.72 12.47 0.07
N LYS A 105 1.92 11.17 0.29
CA LYS A 105 3.24 10.64 0.67
C LYS A 105 4.31 10.94 -0.39
N ARG A 106 4.00 10.73 -1.67
CA ARG A 106 4.96 10.92 -2.77
C ARG A 106 5.41 12.37 -2.87
N ASN A 107 4.50 13.31 -2.62
CA ASN A 107 4.75 14.73 -2.83
C ASN A 107 5.13 15.47 -1.54
N LEU A 108 5.15 14.79 -0.40
CA LEU A 108 5.32 15.40 0.93
C LEU A 108 6.56 16.30 1.03
N PHE A 109 7.65 15.91 0.37
CA PHE A 109 8.92 16.63 0.44
C PHE A 109 9.24 17.44 -0.81
N ASN A 110 8.35 17.49 -1.81
CA ASN A 110 8.65 18.15 -3.07
C ASN A 110 8.98 19.63 -2.88
N ASP A 111 8.25 20.33 -2.02
CA ASP A 111 8.47 21.76 -1.78
C ASP A 111 9.78 22.00 -1.02
N VAL A 112 10.08 21.18 -0.02
CA VAL A 112 11.35 21.25 0.73
C VAL A 112 12.54 20.98 -0.19
N ILE A 113 12.46 19.92 -1.00
CA ILE A 113 13.51 19.57 -1.97
C ILE A 113 13.66 20.69 -3.01
N ARG A 114 12.56 21.24 -3.51
CA ARG A 114 12.60 22.35 -4.47
C ARG A 114 13.30 23.57 -3.87
N SER A 115 12.93 23.99 -2.66
CA SER A 115 13.56 25.13 -1.99
C SER A 115 15.04 24.89 -1.76
N PHE A 116 15.41 23.71 -1.24
CA PHE A 116 16.81 23.33 -1.06
C PHE A 116 17.61 23.41 -2.37
N VAL A 117 17.08 22.85 -3.46
CA VAL A 117 17.72 22.89 -4.77
C VAL A 117 17.87 24.32 -5.27
N MET A 118 16.86 25.18 -5.14
CA MET A 118 16.93 26.58 -5.58
C MET A 118 17.90 27.42 -4.77
N GLU A 119 17.93 27.24 -3.45
CA GLU A 119 18.87 27.94 -2.55
C GLU A 119 20.32 27.57 -2.85
N ASN A 120 20.59 26.30 -3.15
CA ASN A 120 21.94 25.81 -3.46
C ASN A 120 22.31 25.96 -4.94
N LEU A 121 21.32 26.21 -5.83
CA LEU A 121 21.56 26.55 -7.24
C LEU A 121 22.19 27.92 -7.41
N ALA A 122 21.85 28.88 -6.54
CA ALA A 122 22.44 30.22 -6.53
C ALA A 122 23.95 30.22 -6.20
N ASP A 123 24.46 29.12 -5.63
CA ASP A 123 25.87 28.95 -5.23
C ASP A 123 26.70 28.14 -6.26
N TYR A 124 26.13 27.84 -7.44
CA TYR A 124 26.76 26.98 -8.46
C TYR A 124 28.08 27.50 -9.05
N ASN A 125 28.40 28.77 -8.86
CA ASN A 125 29.69 29.31 -9.32
C ASN A 125 30.90 28.75 -8.55
N TYR A 126 30.69 28.00 -7.44
CA TYR A 126 31.79 27.48 -6.61
C TYR A 126 31.84 25.96 -6.43
N LEU A 127 30.86 25.18 -6.91
CA LEU A 127 30.73 23.75 -6.53
C LEU A 127 30.85 22.73 -7.67
N LEU A 128 31.02 23.14 -8.93
CA LEU A 128 31.40 22.20 -9.99
C LEU A 128 32.92 22.06 -10.01
N PRO A 129 33.51 20.94 -9.57
CA PRO A 129 34.91 20.69 -9.83
C PRO A 129 35.11 20.66 -11.36
N ALA A 130 36.16 21.33 -11.85
CA ALA A 130 36.39 21.62 -13.27
C ALA A 130 36.47 20.38 -14.19
N ASN A 131 36.47 19.19 -13.61
CA ASN A 131 36.52 17.88 -14.25
C ASN A 131 35.16 17.33 -14.72
N LEU A 132 34.06 18.04 -14.50
CA LEU A 132 32.71 17.68 -15.00
C LEU A 132 32.16 18.60 -16.09
N LEU A 133 32.95 19.59 -16.53
CA LEU A 133 32.58 20.38 -17.71
C LEU A 133 32.83 19.54 -18.98
N PRO A 134 31.84 19.39 -19.88
CA PRO A 134 32.07 18.71 -21.15
C PRO A 134 33.18 19.44 -21.90
N SER A 135 34.12 18.69 -22.48
CA SER A 135 35.17 19.27 -23.32
C SER A 135 34.50 20.05 -24.44
N VAL A 136 34.63 21.37 -24.38
CA VAL A 136 34.28 22.24 -25.50
C VAL A 136 35.27 21.88 -26.61
N ASN A 137 34.83 21.01 -27.53
CA ASN A 137 35.59 20.68 -28.71
C ASN A 137 35.68 21.96 -29.56
N ALA A 138 36.89 22.52 -29.64
CA ALA A 138 37.30 23.49 -30.64
C ALA A 138 37.66 22.79 -31.95
#